data_AF-A0A975KRC5-F1
#
_entry.id   AF-A0A975KRC5-F1
#
_cell.length_a   1.000
_cell.length_b   1.000
_cell.length_c   1.000
_cell.angle_alpha   90.00
_cell.angle_beta   90.00
_cell.angle_gamma   90.00
#
_symmetry.space_group_name_H-M   'P 1'
#
loop_
_entity.id
_entity.type
_entity.pdbx_description
1 polymer ?
#
loop_
_entity_poly.entity_id
_entity_poly.type
_entity_poly.pdbx_seq_one_letter_code
_entity_poly.pdbx_strand_id
1 'polypeptide(L)'
;MTNYLAQYAYFTNEFDLDKALSCHKEDHWRAMNHSDRDVLNVIYHYSVEFGVAHLKHDTIAAAIGKSNVTVRRAIRKLVKLGIIDRVHYIRPLMNGLGGNIYAIRPS
;
A
#
# COMPACT_ATOMS: atom_id res chain seq x y z
N MET A 1 5.62 13.72 18.19
CA MET A 1 4.73 12.54 18.03
C MET A 1 5.56 11.48 17.34
N THR A 2 5.96 10.41 18.04
CA THR A 2 6.69 9.29 17.43
C THR A 2 5.79 8.65 16.38
N ASN A 3 6.15 8.79 15.10
CA ASN A 3 5.35 8.29 14.01
C ASN A 3 5.52 6.77 13.95
N TYR A 4 4.62 6.04 14.60
CA TYR A 4 4.62 4.56 14.64
C TYR A 4 4.58 3.91 13.24
N LEU A 5 4.41 4.70 12.18
CA LEU A 5 4.51 4.27 10.79
C LEU A 5 5.96 4.07 10.33
N ALA A 6 6.92 4.85 10.87
CA ALA A 6 8.32 4.79 10.45
C ALA A 6 8.97 3.42 10.68
N GLN A 7 8.54 2.69 11.71
CA GLN A 7 9.00 1.32 12.01
C GLN A 7 8.55 0.27 10.97
N TYR A 8 7.60 0.60 10.10
CA TYR A 8 7.13 -0.28 9.03
C TYR A 8 7.67 0.14 7.65
N ALA A 9 8.38 1.27 7.56
CA ALA A 9 8.88 1.80 6.31
C ALA A 9 10.18 1.11 5.87
N TYR A 10 10.24 0.71 4.61
CA TYR A 10 11.47 0.24 3.96
C TYR A 10 12.34 1.40 3.46
N PHE A 11 11.70 2.54 3.18
CA PHE A 11 12.35 3.70 2.58
C PHE A 11 12.12 4.93 3.45
N THR A 12 13.16 5.74 3.61
CA THR A 12 13.11 7.05 4.28
C THR A 12 13.14 8.21 3.29
N ASN A 13 13.27 7.92 2.00
CA ASN A 13 13.39 8.90 0.92
C ASN A 13 12.36 8.59 -0.19
N GLU A 14 11.72 9.63 -0.70
CA GLU A 14 10.77 9.55 -1.83
C GLU A 14 11.43 8.96 -3.08
N PHE A 15 12.69 9.31 -3.35
CA PHE A 15 13.39 8.83 -4.55
C PHE A 15 13.52 7.31 -4.60
N ASP A 16 13.90 6.69 -3.47
CA ASP A 16 14.05 5.23 -3.41
C ASP A 16 12.69 4.52 -3.49
N LEU A 17 11.66 5.14 -2.90
CA LEU A 17 10.29 4.65 -2.98
C LEU A 17 9.74 4.69 -4.41
N ASP A 18 9.95 5.79 -5.13
CA ASP A 18 9.52 5.96 -6.52
C ASP A 18 10.28 5.01 -7.46
N LYS A 19 11.58 4.84 -7.23
CA LYS A 19 12.38 3.85 -7.96
C LYS A 19 11.86 2.44 -7.75
N ALA A 20 11.59 2.05 -6.49
CA ALA A 20 11.04 0.73 -6.19
C ALA A 20 9.67 0.52 -6.84
N LEU A 21 8.80 1.53 -6.81
CA LEU A 21 7.51 1.50 -7.48
C LEU A 21 7.65 1.27 -8.99
N SER A 22 8.60 1.98 -9.62
CA SER A 22 8.84 1.88 -11.07
C SER A 22 9.36 0.50 -11.46
N CYS A 23 10.34 -0.03 -10.74
CA CYS A 23 10.85 -1.39 -10.96
C CYS A 23 9.73 -2.44 -10.80
N HIS A 24 8.94 -2.39 -9.72
CA HIS A 24 7.81 -3.31 -9.54
C HIS A 24 6.75 -3.20 -10.65
N LYS A 25 6.49 -1.99 -11.15
CA LYS A 25 5.56 -1.78 -12.27
C LYS A 25 6.08 -2.40 -13.55
N GLU A 26 7.37 -2.30 -13.83
CA GLU A 26 8.01 -2.87 -15.02
C GLU A 26 8.04 -4.41 -14.92
N ASP A 27 8.58 -4.94 -13.82
CA ASP A 27 8.76 -6.38 -13.60
C ASP A 27 7.42 -7.14 -13.58
N HIS A 28 6.39 -6.52 -13.01
CA HIS A 28 5.07 -7.12 -12.88
C HIS A 28 4.01 -6.52 -13.80
N TRP A 29 4.41 -5.78 -14.84
CA TRP A 29 3.47 -5.08 -15.74
C TRP A 29 2.39 -6.02 -16.29
N ARG A 30 2.83 -7.16 -16.85
CA ARG A 30 1.92 -8.18 -17.42
C ARG A 30 1.10 -8.93 -16.38
N ALA A 31 1.59 -8.99 -15.15
CA ALA A 31 0.90 -9.66 -14.06
C ALA A 31 -0.19 -8.77 -13.45
N MET A 32 -0.06 -7.43 -13.48
CA MET A 32 -1.03 -6.48 -12.91
C MET A 32 -2.06 -5.99 -13.93
N ASN A 33 -3.33 -5.94 -13.53
CA ASN A 33 -4.38 -5.26 -14.30
C ASN A 33 -4.43 -3.76 -13.95
N HIS A 34 -5.29 -3.00 -14.65
CA HIS A 34 -5.45 -1.57 -14.41
C HIS A 34 -5.79 -1.24 -12.94
N SER A 35 -6.76 -1.96 -12.35
CA SER A 35 -7.17 -1.72 -10.96
C SER A 35 -6.09 -2.07 -9.94
N ASP A 36 -5.27 -3.09 -10.20
CA ASP A 36 -4.13 -3.43 -9.35
C ASP A 36 -3.12 -2.27 -9.30
N ARG A 37 -2.87 -1.65 -10.47
CA ARG A 37 -1.98 -0.49 -10.61
C ARG A 37 -2.57 0.77 -9.97
N ASP A 38 -3.87 1.00 -10.12
CA ASP A 38 -4.56 2.11 -9.45
C ASP A 38 -4.45 1.99 -7.92
N VAL A 39 -4.68 0.78 -7.38
CA VAL A 39 -4.53 0.51 -5.95
C VAL A 39 -3.08 0.74 -5.49
N LEU A 40 -2.10 0.28 -6.27
CA LEU A 40 -0.69 0.50 -5.96
C LEU A 40 -0.32 2.00 -5.98
N ASN A 41 -0.83 2.77 -6.94
CA ASN A 41 -0.62 4.22 -7.01
C ASN A 41 -1.23 4.93 -5.79
N VAL A 42 -2.44 4.55 -5.37
CA VAL A 42 -3.03 5.09 -4.14
C VAL A 42 -2.15 4.78 -2.93
N ILE A 43 -1.67 3.54 -2.78
CA ILE A 43 -0.75 3.19 -1.70
C ILE A 43 0.51 4.06 -1.76
N TYR A 44 1.10 4.23 -2.95
CA TYR A 44 2.28 5.08 -3.14
C TYR A 44 2.03 6.52 -2.71
N HIS A 45 0.95 7.17 -3.19
CA HIS A 45 0.66 8.57 -2.87
C HIS A 45 0.52 8.82 -1.37
N TYR A 46 -0.07 7.88 -0.63
CA TYR A 46 -0.18 7.98 0.83
C TYR A 46 1.09 7.52 1.58
N SER A 47 2.08 6.96 0.86
CA SER A 47 3.37 6.55 1.41
C SER A 47 4.47 7.59 1.21
N VAL A 48 4.29 8.61 0.36
CA VAL A 48 5.35 9.59 0.02
C VAL A 48 5.92 10.29 1.27
N GLU A 49 5.06 10.68 2.21
CA GLU A 49 5.49 11.43 3.40
C GLU A 49 6.18 10.55 4.47
N PHE A 50 5.76 9.28 4.60
CA PHE A 50 6.15 8.43 5.73
C PHE A 50 6.79 7.09 5.34
N GLY A 51 7.00 6.85 4.05
CA GLY A 51 7.48 5.58 3.49
C GLY A 51 6.46 4.44 3.52
N VAL A 52 5.30 4.62 4.17
CA VAL A 52 4.20 3.65 4.26
C VAL A 52 2.84 4.32 4.24
N ALA A 53 1.83 3.61 3.75
CA ALA A 53 0.46 4.08 3.73
C ALA A 53 -0.36 3.41 4.84
N HIS A 54 -1.05 4.21 5.65
CA HIS A 54 -2.04 3.71 6.59
C HIS A 54 -3.45 4.01 6.06
N LEU A 55 -4.10 3.00 5.48
CA LEU A 55 -5.37 3.16 4.79
C LEU A 55 -6.37 2.07 5.13
N LYS A 56 -7.65 2.45 5.18
CA LYS A 56 -8.77 1.50 5.16
C LYS A 56 -9.04 1.07 3.71
N HIS A 57 -9.60 -0.13 3.55
CA HIS A 57 -10.05 -0.58 2.23
C HIS A 57 -11.08 0.38 1.62
N ASP A 58 -11.98 0.93 2.44
CA ASP A 58 -13.02 1.87 1.99
C ASP A 58 -12.42 3.15 1.40
N THR A 59 -11.33 3.66 1.98
CA THR A 59 -10.63 4.86 1.50
C THR A 59 -10.02 4.61 0.12
N ILE A 60 -9.36 3.46 -0.07
CA ILE A 60 -8.81 3.07 -1.37
C ILE A 60 -9.93 2.89 -2.39
N ALA A 61 -11.00 2.20 -2.00
CA ALA A 61 -12.17 1.96 -2.84
C ALA A 61 -12.80 3.27 -3.35
N ALA A 62 -12.98 4.24 -2.45
CA ALA A 62 -13.47 5.57 -2.77
C ALA A 62 -12.52 6.32 -3.72
N ALA A 63 -11.21 6.25 -3.48
CA ALA A 63 -10.20 6.93 -4.30
C ALA A 63 -10.16 6.42 -5.76
N ILE A 64 -10.37 5.12 -5.99
CA ILE A 64 -10.33 4.52 -7.34
C ILE A 64 -11.72 4.29 -7.95
N GLY A 65 -12.80 4.63 -7.24
CA GLY A 65 -14.18 4.39 -7.69
C GLY A 65 -14.51 2.91 -7.91
N LYS A 66 -13.97 1.99 -7.10
CA LYS A 66 -14.21 0.54 -7.20
C LYS A 66 -14.80 -0.02 -5.92
N SER A 67 -15.34 -1.23 -6.00
CA SER A 67 -15.85 -1.93 -4.81
C SER A 67 -14.72 -2.37 -3.88
N ASN A 68 -15.04 -2.49 -2.60
CA ASN A 68 -14.15 -3.07 -1.59
C ASN A 68 -13.66 -4.47 -1.95
N VAL A 69 -14.49 -5.27 -2.63
CA VAL A 69 -14.12 -6.62 -3.07
C VAL A 69 -12.97 -6.55 -4.09
N THR A 70 -13.05 -5.62 -5.04
CA THR A 70 -12.00 -5.39 -6.03
C THR A 70 -10.70 -4.93 -5.38
N VAL A 71 -10.78 -3.96 -4.46
CA VAL A 71 -9.61 -3.47 -3.71
C VAL A 71 -8.94 -4.60 -2.93
N ARG A 72 -9.71 -5.40 -2.17
CA ARG A 72 -9.15 -6.53 -1.42
C ARG A 72 -8.52 -7.57 -2.33
N ARG A 73 -9.08 -7.82 -3.52
CA ARG A 73 -8.50 -8.72 -4.52
C ARG A 73 -7.18 -8.18 -5.05
N ALA A 74 -7.12 -6.89 -5.39
CA ALA A 74 -5.90 -6.22 -5.84
C ALA A 74 -4.81 -6.28 -4.76
N ILE A 75 -5.12 -5.92 -3.52
CA ILE A 75 -4.18 -5.99 -2.38
C ILE A 75 -3.63 -7.41 -2.20
N ARG A 76 -4.49 -8.43 -2.18
CA ARG A 76 -4.04 -9.83 -2.05
C ARG A 76 -3.08 -10.22 -3.17
N LYS A 77 -3.33 -9.72 -4.38
CA LYS A 77 -2.49 -9.99 -5.55
C LYS A 77 -1.15 -9.25 -5.45
N LEU A 78 -1.14 -7.98 -5.06
CA LEU A 78 0.09 -7.20 -4.85
C LEU A 78 0.97 -7.83 -3.76
N VAL A 79 0.36 -8.31 -2.66
CA VAL A 79 1.07 -9.08 -1.62
C VAL A 79 1.63 -10.39 -2.18
N LYS A 80 0.84 -11.14 -2.96
CA LYS A 80 1.28 -12.39 -3.57
C LYS A 80 2.44 -12.19 -4.56
N LEU A 81 2.47 -11.06 -5.26
CA LEU A 81 3.55 -10.69 -6.18
C LEU A 81 4.81 -10.20 -5.44
N GLY A 82 4.76 -9.97 -4.12
CA GLY A 82 5.89 -9.43 -3.37
C GLY A 82 6.13 -7.95 -3.60
N ILE A 83 5.12 -7.21 -4.07
CA ILE A 83 5.21 -5.76 -4.33
C ILE A 83 4.98 -4.96 -3.04
N ILE A 84 4.03 -5.41 -2.21
CA ILE A 84 3.69 -4.76 -0.94
C ILE A 84 3.63 -5.77 0.20
N ASP A 85 3.98 -5.32 1.40
CA ASP A 85 3.61 -5.98 2.64
C ASP A 85 2.38 -5.31 3.25
N ARG A 86 1.52 -6.12 3.88
CA ARG A 86 0.32 -5.66 4.58
C ARG A 86 0.39 -6.04 6.04
N VAL A 87 0.45 -5.05 6.91
CA VAL A 87 0.35 -5.22 8.37
C VAL A 87 -1.05 -4.83 8.82
N HIS A 88 -1.74 -5.76 9.47
CA HIS A 88 -3.03 -5.48 10.10
C HIS A 88 -2.80 -4.60 11.32
N TYR A 89 -3.33 -3.37 11.30
CA TYR A 89 -3.21 -2.46 12.43
C TYR A 89 -4.49 -2.50 13.26
N ILE A 90 -4.33 -2.87 14.53
CA ILE A 90 -5.41 -2.84 15.52
C ILE A 90 -5.11 -1.66 16.43
N ARG A 91 -6.04 -0.70 16.52
CA ARG A 91 -5.83 0.50 17.34
C ARG A 91 -5.90 0.10 18.83
N PRO A 92 -4.89 0.39 19.66
CA PRO A 92 -4.86 -0.10 21.05
C PRO A 92 -6.00 0.42 21.95
N LEU A 93 -6.51 1.62 21.68
CA LEU A 93 -7.49 2.32 22.55
C LEU A 93 -8.94 2.23 22.08
N MET A 94 -9.21 1.75 20.87
CA MET A 94 -10.57 1.56 20.37
C MET A 94 -10.62 0.22 19.67
N ASN A 95 -11.49 -0.66 20.14
CA ASN A 95 -11.66 -2.06 19.71
C ASN A 95 -12.20 -2.21 18.26
N GLY A 96 -11.90 -1.26 17.38
CA GLY A 96 -12.25 -1.27 15.96
C GLY A 96 -11.06 -1.64 15.08
N LEU A 97 -11.36 -2.14 13.87
CA LEU A 97 -10.39 -2.41 12.80
C LEU A 97 -9.72 -1.08 12.39
N GLY A 98 -8.54 -0.83 12.95
CA GLY A 98 -7.73 0.36 12.69
C GLY A 98 -7.04 0.29 11.33
N GLY A 99 -7.77 0.16 10.23
CA GLY A 99 -7.15 0.14 8.89
C GLY A 99 -6.06 -0.92 8.71
N ASN A 100 -5.27 -0.77 7.64
CA ASN A 100 -4.05 -1.56 7.42
C ASN A 100 -2.91 -0.62 7.09
N ILE A 101 -1.70 -1.06 7.45
CA ILE A 101 -0.46 -0.42 7.00
C ILE A 101 0.03 -1.20 5.78
N TYR A 102 0.35 -0.47 4.72
CA TYR A 102 0.91 -1.00 3.48
C TYR A 102 2.30 -0.42 3.29
N ALA A 103 3.29 -1.29 3.13
CA ALA A 103 4.67 -0.91 2.85
C ALA A 103 5.05 -1.44 1.46
N ILE A 104 5.58 -0.58 0.59
CA ILE A 104 6.11 -1.00 -0.71
C ILE A 104 7.47 -1.64 -0.47
N ARG A 105 7.69 -2.84 -1.00
CA ARG A 105 8.93 -3.59 -0.81
C ARG A 105 10.04 -3.08 -1.74
N PRO A 106 11.31 -3.22 -1.36
CA PRO A 106 12.41 -3.17 -2.31
C PRO A 106 12.23 -4.20 -3.43
N SER A 107 12.57 -3.81 -4.66
CA SER A 107 12.58 -4.66 -5.87
C SER A 107 13.80 -5.57 -5.88
#